data_AF-A0A6A4ZVB3-F1
#
_entry.id   AF-A0A6A4ZVB3-F1
#
_cell.length_a   1.000
_cell.length_b   1.000
_cell.length_c   1.000
_cell.angle_alpha   90.00
_cell.angle_beta   90.00
_cell.angle_gamma   90.00
#
_symmetry.space_group_name_H-M   'P 1'
#
loop_
_entity.id
_entity.type
_entity.pdbx_description
1 polymer ?
#
loop_
_entity_poly.entity_id
_entity_poly.type
_entity_poly.pdbx_seq_one_letter_code
_entity_poly.pdbx_strand_id
1 'polypeptide(L)' 'VEGAQVTSATSFDPKFPPSNVLDGDTGTKWATCGLYPQEIIVQLATTSVISKVKTWTTNGTTTQAFIMIWSAIVLG' A
#
# COMPACT_ATOMS: atom_id res chain seq x y z
N VAL A 1 8.58 0.77 7.79
CA VAL A 1 9.53 1.65 7.09
C VAL A 1 9.37 3.00 7.75
N GLU A 2 10.33 3.42 8.57
CA GLU A 2 10.15 4.62 9.39
C GLU A 2 10.01 5.86 8.47
N GLY A 3 8.96 6.66 8.71
CA GLY A 3 8.67 7.88 7.94
C GLY A 3 8.06 7.68 6.55
N ALA A 4 7.76 6.44 6.12
CA ALA A 4 6.98 6.24 4.90
C ALA A 4 5.51 6.59 5.13
N GLN A 5 4.84 7.11 4.10
CA GLN A 5 3.44 7.52 4.17
C GLN A 5 2.66 7.08 2.93
N VAL A 6 1.36 6.84 3.10
CA VAL A 6 0.46 6.62 1.97
C VAL A 6 0.02 7.99 1.44
N THR A 7 0.31 8.28 0.18
CA THR A 7 -0.05 9.55 -0.44
C THR A 7 -1.35 9.46 -1.23
N SER A 8 -1.72 8.26 -1.69
CA SER A 8 -2.98 8.04 -2.41
C SER A 8 -3.41 6.59 -2.33
N ALA A 9 -4.73 6.37 -2.36
CA ALA A 9 -5.34 5.06 -2.57
C ALA A 9 -6.62 5.25 -3.39
N THR A 10 -6.89 4.34 -4.31
CA THR A 10 -8.03 4.43 -5.23
C THR A 10 -9.38 4.27 -4.54
N SER A 11 -9.44 3.47 -3.49
CA SER A 11 -10.64 3.26 -2.66
C SER A 11 -10.25 2.71 -1.30
N PHE A 12 -11.06 3.00 -0.29
CA PHE A 12 -10.94 2.36 1.01
C PHE A 12 -12.25 2.36 1.78
N ASP A 13 -12.43 1.36 2.65
CA ASP A 13 -13.39 1.41 3.75
C ASP A 13 -12.82 2.29 4.87
N PRO A 14 -13.54 3.30 5.39
CA PRO A 14 -13.08 4.13 6.51
C PRO A 14 -12.66 3.35 7.76
N LYS A 15 -13.18 2.13 7.98
CA LYS A 15 -12.77 1.23 9.07
C LYS A 15 -11.42 0.56 8.82
N PHE A 16 -10.99 0.50 7.56
CA PHE A 16 -9.77 -0.18 7.11
C PHE A 16 -8.97 0.77 6.20
N PRO A 17 -8.47 1.90 6.74
CA PRO A 17 -7.82 2.93 5.95
C PRO A 17 -6.51 2.46 5.32
N PRO A 18 -6.05 3.12 4.24
CA PRO A 18 -4.80 2.80 3.55
C PRO A 18 -3.56 2.86 4.45
N SER A 19 -3.54 3.74 5.45
CA SER A 19 -2.42 3.89 6.40
C SER A 19 -2.05 2.60 7.13
N ASN A 20 -3.01 1.68 7.28
CA ASN A 20 -2.80 0.39 7.94
C ASN A 20 -1.81 -0.52 7.19
N VAL A 21 -1.42 -0.22 5.94
CA VAL A 21 -0.39 -1.01 5.25
C VAL A 21 1.03 -0.73 5.77
N LEU A 22 1.24 0.36 6.51
CA LEU A 22 2.56 0.82 6.97
C LEU A 22 2.72 0.81 8.50
N ASP A 23 1.67 0.52 9.26
CA ASP A 23 1.68 0.58 10.73
C ASP A 23 2.46 -0.57 11.39
N GLY A 24 2.72 -1.65 10.65
CA GLY A 24 3.44 -2.82 11.13
C GLY A 24 2.61 -3.78 11.99
N ASP A 25 1.30 -3.53 12.15
CA ASP A 25 0.38 -4.40 12.87
C ASP A 25 -0.30 -5.36 11.89
N THR A 26 -0.09 -6.67 12.06
CA THR A 26 -0.73 -7.69 11.21
C THR A 26 -2.22 -7.87 11.51
N GLY A 27 -2.74 -7.26 12.59
CA GLY A 27 -4.16 -7.25 12.95
C GLY A 27 -4.96 -6.16 12.23
N THR A 28 -4.30 -5.13 11.70
CA THR A 28 -4.92 -4.08 10.90
C THR A 28 -4.76 -4.39 9.40
N LYS A 29 -5.61 -3.76 8.58
CA LYS A 29 -5.56 -3.94 7.12
C LYS A 29 -6.09 -2.71 6.41
N TRP A 30 -5.67 -2.55 5.16
CA TRP A 30 -6.37 -1.75 4.17
C TRP A 30 -7.39 -2.63 3.43
N ALA A 31 -8.60 -2.14 3.22
CA ALA A 31 -9.63 -2.83 2.44
C ALA A 31 -10.28 -1.88 1.43
N THR A 32 -10.55 -2.38 0.23
CA THR A 32 -11.15 -1.64 -0.89
C THR A 32 -12.64 -1.99 -1.05
N CYS A 33 -13.42 -1.13 -1.69
CA CYS A 33 -14.88 -1.32 -1.83
C CYS A 33 -15.31 -2.18 -3.04
N GLY A 34 -14.54 -3.22 -3.39
CA GLY A 34 -15.03 -4.34 -4.22
C GLY A 34 -14.96 -4.17 -5.75
N LEU A 35 -14.53 -3.03 -6.28
CA LEU A 35 -14.22 -2.87 -7.71
C LEU A 35 -12.73 -3.06 -7.96
N TYR A 36 -12.32 -3.62 -9.10
CA TYR A 36 -10.91 -3.82 -9.47
C TYR A 36 -10.62 -3.18 -10.83
N PRO A 37 -9.39 -2.73 -11.13
CA PRO A 37 -8.19 -2.76 -10.28
C PRO A 37 -8.17 -1.65 -9.20
N GLN A 38 -7.41 -1.87 -8.13
CA GLN A 38 -7.19 -0.90 -7.05
C GLN A 38 -5.69 -0.70 -6.86
N GLU A 39 -5.29 0.53 -6.52
CA GLU A 39 -3.90 0.95 -6.33
C GLU A 39 -3.73 1.70 -5.00
N ILE A 40 -2.54 1.59 -4.43
CA ILE A 40 -2.06 2.38 -3.30
C ILE A 40 -0.66 2.91 -3.62
N ILE A 41 -0.44 4.20 -3.37
CA ILE A 41 0.83 4.88 -3.58
C ILE A 41 1.47 5.15 -2.22
N VAL A 42 2.67 4.63 -2.03
CA VAL A 42 3.48 4.82 -0.82
C VAL A 42 4.69 5.67 -1.15
N GLN A 43 4.84 6.79 -0.44
CA GLN A 43 6.04 7.59 -0.47
C GLN A 43 6.99 7.13 0.63
N LEU A 44 8.22 6.78 0.25
CA LEU A 44 9.30 6.50 1.19
C LEU A 44 9.84 7.82 1.77
N ALA A 45 10.32 7.77 3.01
CA ALA A 45 10.91 8.93 3.69
C ALA A 45 12.11 9.50 2.93
N THR A 46 12.93 8.63 2.33
CA THR A 46 14.11 8.97 1.55
C THR A 46 14.18 8.11 0.29
N THR A 47 14.81 8.63 -0.76
CA THR A 47 15.12 7.86 -1.97
C THR A 47 15.94 6.62 -1.57
N SER A 48 15.35 5.44 -1.80
CA SER A 48 15.89 4.17 -1.30
C SER A 48 15.79 3.10 -2.38
N VAL A 49 16.80 2.22 -2.45
CA VAL A 49 16.76 1.05 -3.32
C VAL A 49 15.85 0.01 -2.69
N ILE A 50 14.76 -0.36 -3.38
CA ILE A 50 13.83 -1.39 -2.92
C ILE A 50 14.45 -2.76 -3.23
N SER A 51 14.98 -3.43 -2.21
CA SER A 51 15.57 -4.78 -2.33
C SER A 51 14.56 -5.90 -2.09
N LYS A 52 13.52 -5.63 -1.31
CA LYS A 52 12.49 -6.61 -0.94
C LYS A 52 11.18 -5.92 -0.60
N VAL A 53 10.08 -6.52 -1.02
CA VAL A 53 8.73 -6.16 -0.58
C VAL A 53 8.14 -7.35 0.16
N LYS A 54 7.62 -7.13 1.38
CA LYS A 54 6.90 -8.13 2.16
C LYS A 54 5.49 -7.61 2.38
N THR A 55 4.51 -8.46 2.11
CA THR A 55 3.08 -8.16 2.26
C THR A 55 2.41 -9.29 3.03
N TRP A 56 1.33 -8.96 3.73
CA TRP A 56 0.43 -9.93 4.36
C TRP A 56 -0.97 -9.72 3.81
N THR A 57 -1.73 -10.81 3.69
CA THR A 57 -3.13 -10.77 3.27
C THR A 57 -3.96 -11.56 4.28
N THR A 58 -5.17 -11.07 4.57
CA THR A 58 -6.16 -11.79 5.37
C THR A 58 -7.13 -12.49 4.41
N ASN A 59 -7.46 -13.76 4.66
CA ASN A 59 -8.35 -14.57 3.81
C ASN A 59 -9.76 -13.96 3.71
N GLY A 60 -9.98 -13.09 2.73
CA GLY A 60 -11.28 -12.71 2.19
C GLY A 60 -11.35 -13.19 0.74
N THR A 61 -12.49 -13.76 0.34
CA THR A 61 -12.73 -14.67 -0.79
C THR A 61 -12.17 -14.28 -2.18
N THR A 62 -11.61 -13.10 -2.40
CA THR A 62 -10.77 -12.78 -3.56
C THR A 62 -9.92 -11.56 -3.19
N THR A 63 -8.61 -11.69 -3.04
CA THR A 63 -7.70 -10.55 -2.93
C THR A 63 -6.78 -10.54 -4.14
N GLN A 64 -7.09 -9.70 -5.12
CA GLN A 64 -6.14 -9.34 -6.18
C GLN A 64 -5.58 -7.96 -5.82
N ALA A 65 -4.39 -7.94 -5.23
CA ALA A 65 -3.65 -6.70 -5.01
C ALA A 65 -2.67 -6.51 -6.16
N PHE A 66 -2.83 -5.43 -6.92
CA PHE A 66 -1.86 -5.02 -7.92
C PHE A 66 -1.00 -3.91 -7.31
N ILE A 67 0.26 -4.23 -7.01
CA ILE A 67 1.22 -3.26 -6.46
C ILE A 67 2.08 -2.79 -7.63
N MET A 68 1.80 -1.58 -8.13
CA MET A 68 2.71 -0.92 -9.07
C MET A 68 3.82 -0.22 -8.29
N ILE A 69 5.06 -0.60 -8.56
CA ILE A 69 6.23 0.15 -8.09
C ILE A 69 6.65 1.06 -9.25
N TRP A 70 6.20 2.31 -9.23
CA TRP A 70 6.75 3.31 -10.14
C TRP A 70 8.10 3.79 -9.60
N SER A 71 9.17 3.52 -10.35
CA SER A 71 10.45 4.18 -10.11
C SER A 71 10.28 5.66 -10.48
N ALA A 72 10.21 6.54 -9.49
CA ALA A 72 10.37 7.96 -9.71
C ALA A 72 11.85 8.24 -10.03
N ILE A 73 12.21 8.15 -11.31
CA ILE A 73 13.36 8.91 -11.80
C ILE A 73 12.89 10.36 -11.77
N VAL A 74 13.26 11.09 -10.71
CA VAL A 74 13.18 12.56 -10.72
C VAL A 74 14.22 13.00 -11.76
N LEU A 75 13.77 13.26 -12.99
CA LEU A 75 14.58 13.96 -13.97
C LEU A 75 14.59 15.44 -13.56
N GLY A 76 15.77 15.90 -13.12
CA GLY A 76 16.28 17.28 -13.20
C GLY A 76 15.38 18.39 -12.72
#